data_AF-A0AAD5F2X2-F1
#
_entry.id   AF-A0AAD5F2X2-F1
#
_cell.length_a   1.000
_cell.length_b   1.000
_cell.length_c   1.000
_cell.angle_alpha   90.00
_cell.angle_beta   90.00
_cell.angle_gamma   90.00
#
_symmetry.space_group_name_H-M   'P 1'
#
loop_
_entity.id
_entity.type
_entity.pdbx_description
1 polymer ?
#
loop_
_entity_poly.entity_id
_entity_poly.type
_entity_poly.pdbx_seq_one_letter_code
_entity_poly.pdbx_strand_id
1 'polypeptide(L)'
;MWNSTQYDRSSIVEWSIDGLTEYHIINTMKHMMMCSTASKIKGNGDGRVAKAIIAGFVGQLKGWWDFHLSDLARTQILNAQVAIGQHSVQDPVIGVITSENVYQEDAVNSLIHTITLYFVGTTELQHDRSRELLMNLKCPTLSHFRWYKDVFYSKVFTRQDCNVDFWKEKFLSGLPILFTEKGRNIIKDKNGGVIPYGSYTYGELSSEICAEGLALCTDMKLKKQLDKQKT
;
A
#
# COMPACT_ATOMS: atom_id res chain seq x y z
N MET A 1 -7.01 16.55 -12.39
CA MET A 1 -6.00 17.55 -12.82
C MET A 1 -5.14 17.84 -11.62
N TRP A 2 -3.85 17.56 -11.71
CA TRP A 2 -2.91 17.75 -10.62
C TRP A 2 -2.40 19.19 -10.67
N ASN A 3 -2.69 20.00 -9.65
CA ASN A 3 -2.06 21.30 -9.50
C ASN A 3 -0.82 21.09 -8.62
N SER A 4 0.36 21.16 -9.23
CA SER A 4 1.63 21.21 -8.53
C SER A 4 1.69 22.53 -7.77
N THR A 5 1.25 22.56 -6.51
CA THR A 5 1.36 23.75 -5.68
C THR A 5 2.80 23.92 -5.25
N GLN A 6 3.48 24.84 -5.96
CA GLN A 6 4.72 25.47 -5.54
C GLN A 6 4.57 25.98 -4.10
N TYR A 7 5.52 25.63 -3.25
CA TYR A 7 5.55 26.03 -1.84
C TYR A 7 5.96 27.52 -1.76
N ASP A 8 4.98 28.42 -1.90
CA ASP A 8 5.18 29.82 -1.53
C ASP A 8 4.96 30.00 -0.02
N ARG A 9 5.75 30.88 0.59
CA ARG A 9 5.89 31.07 2.05
C ARG A 9 4.63 31.65 2.72
N SER A 10 3.52 31.78 1.97
CA SER A 10 2.30 32.48 2.33
C SER A 10 1.03 31.61 2.26
N SER A 11 1.05 30.47 1.56
CA SER A 11 -0.15 29.64 1.38
C SER A 11 -0.18 28.46 2.37
N ILE A 12 -1.17 28.46 3.27
CA ILE A 12 -1.50 27.28 4.07
C ILE A 12 -1.94 26.18 3.10
N VAL A 13 -1.28 25.02 3.16
CA VAL A 13 -1.69 23.85 2.37
C VAL A 13 -2.96 23.30 3.00
N GLU A 14 -4.04 23.28 2.23
CA GLU A 14 -5.30 22.69 2.66
C GLU A 14 -5.28 21.17 2.52
N TRP A 15 -5.87 20.50 3.50
CA TRP A 15 -5.98 19.04 3.57
C TRP A 15 -7.44 18.65 3.73
N SER A 16 -7.98 17.95 2.73
CA SER A 16 -9.30 17.31 2.80
C SER A 16 -9.20 15.86 2.37
N ILE A 17 -10.04 15.01 2.98
CA ILE A 17 -10.21 13.60 2.63
C ILE A 17 -11.63 13.28 2.16
N ASP A 18 -12.46 14.31 1.94
CA ASP A 18 -13.87 14.12 1.59
C ASP A 18 -14.02 13.39 0.25
N GLY A 19 -14.75 12.28 0.26
CA GLY A 19 -14.97 11.46 -0.94
C GLY A 19 -13.74 10.68 -1.41
N LEU A 20 -12.63 10.66 -0.65
CA LEU A 20 -11.46 9.87 -0.97
C LEU A 20 -11.64 8.40 -0.58
N THR A 21 -11.06 7.51 -1.39
CA THR A 21 -10.93 6.08 -1.03
C THR A 21 -9.80 5.91 -0.02
N GLU A 22 -9.78 4.80 0.74
CA GLU A 22 -8.71 4.49 1.70
C GLU A 22 -7.30 4.63 1.09
N TYR A 23 -7.12 4.17 -0.16
CA TYR A 23 -5.86 4.31 -0.88
C TYR A 23 -5.45 5.78 -1.09
N HIS A 24 -6.39 6.64 -1.49
CA HIS A 24 -6.13 8.06 -1.66
C HIS A 24 -5.89 8.75 -0.31
N ILE A 25 -6.58 8.33 0.76
CA ILE A 25 -6.33 8.84 2.12
C ILE A 25 -4.89 8.53 2.54
N ILE A 26 -4.42 7.29 2.37
CA ILE A 26 -3.03 6.90 2.66
C ILE A 26 -2.03 7.74 1.86
N ASN A 27 -2.29 8.00 0.58
CA ASN A 27 -1.42 8.85 -0.23
C ASN A 27 -1.40 10.30 0.27
N THR A 28 -2.54 10.86 0.69
CA THR A 28 -2.60 12.17 1.34
C THR A 28 -1.76 12.19 2.62
N MET A 29 -1.83 11.14 3.45
CA MET A 29 -1.00 11.01 4.65
C MET A 29 0.50 10.99 4.33
N LYS A 30 0.90 10.28 3.26
CA LYS A 30 2.30 10.28 2.78
C LYS A 30 2.74 11.67 2.32
N HIS A 31 1.87 12.41 1.64
CA HIS A 31 2.17 13.80 1.25
C HIS A 31 2.31 14.72 2.46
N MET A 32 1.45 14.61 3.47
CA MET A 32 1.59 15.34 4.74
C MET A 32 2.95 15.03 5.39
N MET A 33 3.37 13.77 5.41
CA MET A 33 4.66 13.34 5.94
C MET A 33 5.85 13.92 5.15
N MET A 34 5.73 13.99 3.83
CA MET A 34 6.76 14.59 2.99
C MET A 34 6.87 16.10 3.24
N CYS A 35 5.74 16.80 3.31
CA CYS A 35 5.69 18.24 3.63
C CYS A 35 6.24 18.53 5.03
N SER A 36 5.95 17.67 6.00
CA SER A 36 6.44 17.82 7.37
C SER A 36 7.96 17.67 7.44
N THR A 37 8.50 16.64 6.79
CA THR A 37 9.96 16.39 6.72
C THR A 37 10.68 17.56 6.06
N ALA A 38 10.17 18.07 4.94
CA ALA A 38 10.71 19.27 4.30
C ALA A 38 10.67 20.51 5.20
N SER A 39 9.63 20.64 6.04
CA SER A 39 9.50 21.75 7.00
C SER A 39 10.45 21.60 8.19
N LYS A 40 10.71 20.38 8.67
CA LYS A 40 11.70 20.07 9.71
C LYS A 40 13.13 20.39 9.26
N ILE A 41 13.48 20.05 8.02
CA ILE A 41 14.80 20.37 7.43
C ILE A 41 15.07 21.88 7.43
N LYS A 42 14.03 22.71 7.35
CA LYS A 42 14.12 24.18 7.44
C LYS A 42 14.27 24.70 8.88
N GLY A 43 14.48 23.83 9.86
CA GLY A 43 14.69 24.18 11.28
C GLY A 43 13.40 24.41 12.08
N ASN A 44 12.24 23.94 11.60
CA ASN A 44 11.00 24.04 12.35
C ASN A 44 10.86 22.87 13.34
N GLY A 45 10.54 23.18 14.61
CA GLY A 45 10.21 22.16 15.62
C GLY A 45 9.00 21.33 15.22
N ASP A 46 8.97 20.06 15.62
CA ASP A 46 7.98 19.08 15.18
C ASP A 46 6.56 19.47 15.61
N GLY A 47 6.40 19.96 16.85
CA GLY A 47 5.12 20.49 17.33
C GLY A 47 4.61 21.69 16.53
N ARG A 48 5.48 22.54 15.98
CA ARG A 48 5.08 23.67 15.11
C ARG A 48 4.61 23.18 13.75
N VAL A 49 5.29 22.18 13.20
CA VAL A 49 4.92 21.55 11.93
C VAL A 49 3.57 20.84 12.05
N ALA A 50 3.33 20.11 13.15
CA ALA A 50 2.03 19.48 13.43
C ALA A 50 0.90 20.52 13.49
N LYS A 51 1.11 21.64 14.21
CA LYS A 51 0.13 22.73 14.27
C LYS A 51 -0.13 23.38 12.90
N ALA A 52 0.90 23.52 12.06
CA ALA A 52 0.74 24.04 10.70
C ALA A 52 -0.09 23.10 9.81
N ILE A 53 0.08 21.78 9.95
CA ILE A 53 -0.74 20.78 9.25
C ILE A 53 -2.20 20.86 9.70
N ILE A 54 -2.43 20.92 11.02
CA ILE A 54 -3.77 21.04 11.61
C ILE A 54 -4.48 22.30 11.14
N ALA A 55 -3.77 23.43 11.04
CA ALA A 55 -4.34 24.69 10.54
C ALA A 55 -4.83 24.58 9.08
N GLY A 56 -4.31 23.63 8.31
CA GLY A 56 -4.77 23.33 6.95
C GLY A 56 -5.92 22.34 6.87
N PHE A 57 -6.45 21.80 7.98
CA PHE A 57 -7.53 20.82 7.91
C PHE A 57 -8.85 21.43 7.46
N VAL A 58 -9.52 20.74 6.53
CA VAL A 58 -10.83 21.07 5.99
C VAL A 58 -11.72 19.81 5.99
N GLY A 59 -13.04 19.98 5.95
CA GLY A 59 -13.98 18.87 5.79
C GLY A 59 -13.95 17.88 6.96
N GLN A 60 -13.94 16.58 6.64
CA GLN A 60 -13.89 15.50 7.63
C GLN A 60 -12.70 15.60 8.59
N LEU A 61 -11.51 16.01 8.12
CA LEU A 61 -10.33 16.15 8.98
C LEU A 61 -10.54 17.23 10.04
N LYS A 62 -11.11 18.37 9.64
CA LYS A 62 -11.40 19.47 10.56
C LYS A 62 -12.46 19.07 11.57
N GLY A 63 -13.55 18.45 11.11
CA GLY A 63 -14.61 17.99 12.01
C GLY A 63 -14.13 16.95 13.01
N TRP A 64 -13.25 16.04 12.59
CA TRP A 64 -12.62 15.06 13.47
C TRP A 64 -11.72 15.73 14.53
N TRP A 65 -10.89 16.70 14.12
CA TRP A 65 -9.98 17.38 15.03
C TRP A 65 -10.71 18.27 16.04
N ASP A 66 -11.67 19.08 15.58
CA ASP A 66 -12.33 20.10 16.39
C ASP A 66 -13.43 19.52 17.28
N PHE A 67 -14.18 18.52 16.79
CA PHE A 67 -15.40 18.04 17.47
C PHE A 67 -15.31 16.62 18.01
N HIS A 68 -14.54 15.73 17.36
CA HIS A 68 -14.47 14.32 17.77
C HIS A 68 -13.35 14.08 18.79
N LEU A 69 -12.17 14.68 18.61
CA LEU A 69 -11.06 14.51 19.55
C LEU A 69 -11.22 15.37 20.82
N SER A 70 -11.08 14.74 21.98
CA SER A 70 -11.01 15.44 23.26
C SER A 70 -9.75 16.32 23.37
N ASP A 71 -9.81 17.37 24.19
CA ASP A 71 -8.65 18.23 24.45
C ASP A 71 -7.43 17.46 24.97
N LEU A 72 -7.69 16.41 25.78
CA LEU A 72 -6.64 15.53 26.29
C LEU A 72 -5.96 14.77 25.14
N ALA A 73 -6.73 14.16 24.24
CA ALA A 73 -6.19 13.42 23.10
C ALA A 73 -5.41 14.34 22.15
N ARG A 74 -5.91 15.56 21.89
CA ARG A 74 -5.18 16.56 21.09
C ARG A 74 -3.85 16.94 21.73
N THR A 75 -3.83 17.10 23.05
CA THR A 75 -2.60 17.41 23.81
C THR A 75 -1.60 16.26 23.78
N GLN A 76 -2.07 15.02 23.92
CA GLN A 76 -1.23 13.82 23.82
C GLN A 76 -0.59 13.68 22.43
N ILE A 77 -1.36 13.95 21.36
CA ILE A 77 -0.84 13.93 19.99
C ILE A 77 0.23 15.02 19.81
N LEU A 78 -0.01 16.25 20.26
CA LEU A 78 0.91 17.37 20.07
C LEU A 78 2.18 17.28 20.91
N ASN A 79 2.13 16.57 22.05
CA ASN A 79 3.26 16.39 22.95
C ASN A 79 3.88 14.98 22.84
N ALA A 80 3.54 14.24 21.78
CA ALA A 80 4.07 12.90 21.59
C ALA A 80 5.60 12.92 21.46
N GLN A 81 6.24 11.96 22.10
CA GLN A 81 7.69 11.83 22.14
C GLN A 81 8.08 10.37 21.96
N VAL A 82 9.18 10.14 21.23
CA VAL A 82 9.76 8.82 21.02
C VAL A 82 11.17 8.79 21.63
N ALA A 83 11.46 7.73 22.38
CA ALA A 83 12.79 7.49 22.91
C ALA A 83 13.73 7.07 21.76
N ILE A 84 14.78 7.85 21.53
CA ILE A 84 15.76 7.67 20.43
C ILE A 84 17.13 7.19 20.91
N GLY A 85 17.34 7.08 22.22
CA GLY A 85 18.58 6.53 22.78
C GLY A 85 18.64 6.62 24.29
N GLN A 86 19.71 6.09 24.87
CA GLN A 86 20.05 6.23 26.28
C GLN A 86 21.35 7.01 26.39
N HIS A 87 21.32 8.12 27.10
CA HIS A 87 22.50 8.91 27.44
C HIS A 87 22.94 8.51 28.86
N SER A 88 24.11 7.89 28.98
CA SER A 88 24.73 7.62 30.28
C SER A 88 25.42 8.89 30.78
N VAL A 89 24.88 9.51 31.82
CA VAL A 89 25.55 10.61 32.52
C VAL A 89 26.38 9.99 33.65
N GLN A 90 27.70 10.19 33.60
CA GLN A 90 28.56 9.88 34.74
C GLN A 90 28.58 11.09 35.66
N ASP A 91 28.02 10.95 36.86
CA ASP A 91 28.08 11.99 37.87
C ASP A 91 29.52 12.07 38.45
N PRO A 92 30.28 13.18 38.24
CA PRO A 92 31.71 13.24 38.56
C PRO A 92 32.02 13.10 40.05
N VAL A 93 31.01 13.21 40.92
CA VAL A 93 31.16 13.23 42.38
C VAL A 93 30.74 11.91 43.04
N ILE A 94 29.78 11.18 42.48
CA ILE A 94 29.14 10.01 43.14
C ILE A 94 29.43 8.70 42.39
N GLY A 95 29.91 8.74 41.15
CA GLY A 95 30.24 7.54 40.37
C GLY A 95 29.03 6.70 39.95
N VAL A 96 27.82 7.22 40.12
CA VAL A 96 26.57 6.58 39.67
C VAL A 96 26.40 6.87 38.17
N ILE A 97 26.15 5.82 37.39
CA ILE A 97 25.77 5.93 35.98
C ILE A 97 24.24 6.01 35.94
N THR A 98 23.68 7.18 35.66
CA THR A 98 22.26 7.34 35.33
C THR A 98 22.09 7.24 33.82
N SER A 99 21.29 6.28 33.36
CA SER A 99 20.85 6.19 31.96
C SER A 99 19.59 7.02 31.78
N GLU A 100 19.73 8.23 31.26
CA GLU A 100 18.59 9.06 30.87
C GLU A 100 18.18 8.72 29.43
N ASN A 101 16.89 8.48 29.22
CA ASN A 101 16.37 8.28 27.87
C ASN A 101 16.35 9.64 27.14
N VAL A 102 16.93 9.67 25.94
CA VAL A 102 16.84 10.82 25.04
C VAL A 102 15.51 10.72 24.30
N TYR A 103 14.67 11.74 24.42
CA TYR A 103 13.37 11.82 23.76
C TYR A 103 13.40 12.81 22.59
N GLN A 104 12.80 12.43 21.48
CA GLN A 104 12.55 13.31 20.33
C GLN A 104 11.06 13.61 20.21
N GLU A 105 10.72 14.85 19.83
CA GLU A 105 9.34 15.19 19.45
C GLU A 105 8.87 14.35 18.26
N ASP A 106 7.68 13.77 18.39
CA ASP A 106 7.05 12.86 17.44
C ASP A 106 5.56 13.16 17.19
N ALA A 107 5.17 14.41 17.43
CA ALA A 107 3.83 14.95 17.24
C ALA A 107 3.30 14.78 15.81
N VAL A 108 4.14 15.01 14.78
CA VAL A 108 3.70 14.84 13.38
C VAL A 108 3.40 13.38 13.05
N ASN A 109 4.28 12.47 13.46
CA ASN A 109 4.09 11.05 13.20
C ASN A 109 2.89 10.51 13.98
N SER A 110 2.75 10.92 15.24
CA SER A 110 1.58 10.60 16.05
C SER A 110 0.29 11.13 15.45
N LEU A 111 0.28 12.38 14.93
CA LEU A 111 -0.87 12.96 14.23
C LEU A 111 -1.26 12.13 12.99
N ILE A 112 -0.29 11.87 12.10
CA ILE A 112 -0.53 11.12 10.86
C ILE A 112 -0.97 9.67 11.14
N HIS A 113 -0.34 9.03 12.13
CA HIS A 113 -0.71 7.69 12.57
C HIS A 113 -2.14 7.66 13.10
N THR A 114 -2.51 8.61 13.96
CA THR A 114 -3.85 8.70 14.52
C THR A 114 -4.90 8.93 13.43
N ILE A 115 -4.64 9.83 12.46
CA ILE A 115 -5.55 10.04 11.33
C ILE A 115 -5.71 8.76 10.51
N THR A 116 -4.60 8.08 10.20
CA THR A 116 -4.62 6.82 9.45
C THR A 116 -5.46 5.77 10.20
N LEU A 117 -5.23 5.62 11.51
CA LEU A 117 -5.97 4.67 12.33
C LEU A 117 -7.48 4.93 12.34
N TYR A 118 -7.91 6.19 12.46
CA TYR A 118 -9.33 6.54 12.52
C TYR A 118 -10.06 6.40 11.19
N PHE A 119 -9.44 6.83 10.08
CA PHE A 119 -10.13 6.89 8.78
C PHE A 119 -9.89 5.67 7.90
N VAL A 120 -8.81 4.92 8.14
CA VAL A 120 -8.40 3.76 7.34
C VAL A 120 -8.49 2.47 8.15
N GLY A 121 -8.24 2.54 9.46
CA GLY A 121 -8.20 1.38 10.36
C GLY A 121 -6.79 0.83 10.57
N THR A 122 -6.69 -0.31 11.24
CA THR A 122 -5.40 -0.99 11.45
C THR A 122 -4.91 -1.62 10.15
N THR A 123 -3.59 -1.72 9.99
CA THR A 123 -2.96 -2.44 8.88
C THR A 123 -3.46 -3.88 8.79
N GLU A 124 -3.72 -4.53 9.92
CA GLU A 124 -4.29 -5.89 10.01
C GLU A 124 -5.65 -6.01 9.32
N LEU A 125 -6.59 -5.10 9.60
CA LEU A 125 -7.91 -5.10 8.96
C LEU A 125 -7.81 -4.91 7.43
N GLN A 126 -6.85 -4.11 6.96
CA GLN A 126 -6.60 -3.96 5.53
C GLN A 126 -6.01 -5.22 4.89
N HIS A 127 -5.14 -5.94 5.61
CA HIS A 127 -4.57 -7.20 5.16
C HIS A 127 -5.65 -8.29 5.04
N ASP A 128 -6.60 -8.34 5.98
CA ASP A 128 -7.70 -9.31 5.95
C ASP A 128 -8.68 -9.05 4.81
N ARG A 129 -9.11 -7.80 4.62
CA ARG A 129 -9.96 -7.41 3.47
C ARG A 129 -9.26 -7.71 2.13
N SER A 130 -7.97 -7.42 2.04
CA SER A 130 -7.18 -7.70 0.83
C SER A 130 -7.02 -9.20 0.59
N ARG A 131 -6.87 -9.99 1.66
CA ARG A 131 -6.81 -11.47 1.60
C ARG A 131 -8.12 -12.02 1.06
N GLU A 132 -9.25 -11.62 1.64
CA GLU A 132 -10.58 -12.07 1.20
C GLU A 132 -10.85 -11.72 -0.27
N LEU A 133 -10.51 -10.49 -0.67
CA LEU A 133 -10.65 -10.06 -2.06
C LEU A 133 -9.79 -10.91 -2.99
N LEU A 134 -8.51 -11.15 -2.66
CA LEU A 134 -7.64 -12.03 -3.46
C LEU A 134 -8.13 -13.48 -3.49
N MET A 135 -8.71 -13.98 -2.39
CA MET A 135 -9.30 -15.32 -2.33
C MET A 135 -10.51 -15.46 -3.24
N ASN A 136 -11.30 -14.39 -3.40
CA ASN A 136 -12.52 -14.40 -4.19
C ASN A 136 -12.34 -13.88 -5.62
N LEU A 137 -11.19 -13.25 -5.92
CA LEU A 137 -10.90 -12.71 -7.24
C LEU A 137 -10.81 -13.83 -8.29
N LYS A 138 -11.64 -13.72 -9.32
CA LYS A 138 -11.63 -14.61 -10.49
C LYS A 138 -11.65 -13.80 -11.77
N CYS A 139 -10.93 -14.27 -12.77
CA CYS A 139 -10.93 -13.74 -14.12
C CYS A 139 -12.13 -14.33 -14.89
N PRO A 140 -13.12 -13.52 -15.30
CA PRO A 140 -14.31 -14.05 -15.96
C PRO A 140 -14.00 -14.68 -17.32
N THR A 141 -13.14 -14.02 -18.11
CA THR A 141 -12.72 -14.46 -19.45
C THR A 141 -11.32 -13.97 -19.74
N LEU A 142 -10.64 -14.56 -20.73
CA LEU A 142 -9.29 -14.13 -21.12
C LEU A 142 -9.21 -12.68 -21.59
N SER A 143 -10.29 -12.12 -22.13
CA SER A 143 -10.35 -10.69 -22.46
C SER A 143 -10.23 -9.78 -21.24
N HIS A 144 -10.61 -10.27 -20.05
CA HIS A 144 -10.44 -9.56 -18.79
C HIS A 144 -9.11 -9.86 -18.09
N PHE A 145 -8.20 -10.62 -18.71
CA PHE A 145 -6.93 -11.01 -18.07
C PHE A 145 -6.10 -9.81 -17.64
N ARG A 146 -6.03 -8.75 -18.47
CA ARG A 146 -5.32 -7.51 -18.11
C ARG A 146 -5.89 -6.90 -16.82
N TRP A 147 -7.21 -6.74 -16.74
CA TRP A 147 -7.89 -6.23 -15.55
C TRP A 147 -7.64 -7.13 -14.33
N TYR A 148 -7.81 -8.45 -14.50
CA TYR A 148 -7.57 -9.42 -13.42
C TYR A 148 -6.15 -9.31 -12.87
N LYS A 149 -5.15 -9.27 -13.77
CA LYS A 149 -3.74 -9.14 -13.42
C LYS A 149 -3.48 -7.84 -12.66
N ASP A 150 -3.99 -6.72 -13.15
CA ASP A 150 -3.77 -5.41 -12.53
C ASP A 150 -4.42 -5.33 -11.14
N VAL A 151 -5.64 -5.86 -10.99
CA VAL A 151 -6.32 -5.93 -9.68
C VAL A 151 -5.58 -6.87 -8.72
N PHE A 152 -5.22 -8.08 -9.18
CA PHE A 152 -4.49 -9.04 -8.35
C PHE A 152 -3.16 -8.45 -7.88
N TYR A 153 -2.39 -7.82 -8.78
CA TYR A 153 -1.09 -7.21 -8.46
C TYR A 153 -1.25 -6.06 -7.46
N SER A 154 -2.26 -5.21 -7.64
CA SER A 154 -2.51 -4.09 -6.74
C SER A 154 -2.79 -4.51 -5.29
N LYS A 155 -3.20 -5.77 -5.07
CA LYS A 155 -3.56 -6.32 -3.75
C LYS A 155 -2.54 -7.32 -3.20
N VAL A 156 -1.90 -8.12 -4.05
CA VAL A 156 -0.91 -9.09 -3.57
C VAL A 156 0.36 -8.38 -3.11
N PHE A 157 0.81 -7.35 -3.82
CA PHE A 157 2.05 -6.63 -3.49
C PHE A 157 1.93 -5.67 -2.31
N THR A 158 0.74 -5.52 -1.73
CA THR A 158 0.57 -4.82 -0.45
C THR A 158 0.74 -5.76 0.75
N ARG A 159 1.03 -7.05 0.53
CA ARG A 159 1.19 -8.07 1.57
C ARG A 159 2.66 -8.42 1.79
N GLN A 160 3.02 -8.74 3.04
CA GLN A 160 4.35 -9.20 3.39
C GLN A 160 4.64 -10.62 2.89
N ASP A 161 3.63 -11.49 2.87
CA ASP A 161 3.71 -12.88 2.41
C ASP A 161 3.52 -13.02 0.89
N CYS A 162 3.61 -11.93 0.13
CA CYS A 162 3.26 -11.91 -1.30
C CYS A 162 4.07 -12.90 -2.17
N ASN A 163 5.27 -13.28 -1.75
CA ASN A 163 6.14 -14.18 -2.51
C ASN A 163 5.94 -15.68 -2.17
N VAL A 164 5.05 -16.00 -1.22
CA VAL A 164 4.76 -17.39 -0.87
C VAL A 164 4.06 -18.09 -2.04
N ASP A 165 4.44 -19.35 -2.28
CA ASP A 165 3.94 -20.20 -3.37
C ASP A 165 2.41 -20.22 -3.46
N PHE A 166 1.74 -20.18 -2.30
CA PHE A 166 0.29 -20.08 -2.18
C PHE A 166 -0.32 -18.98 -3.07
N TRP A 167 0.25 -17.78 -3.08
CA TRP A 167 -0.31 -16.66 -3.84
C TRP A 167 -0.05 -16.77 -5.34
N LYS A 168 1.05 -17.39 -5.73
CA LYS A 168 1.36 -17.70 -7.14
C LYS A 168 0.44 -18.79 -7.67
N GLU A 169 0.18 -19.83 -6.87
CA GLU A 169 -0.83 -20.83 -7.18
C GLU A 169 -2.23 -20.19 -7.26
N LYS A 170 -2.55 -19.30 -6.32
CA LYS A 170 -3.83 -18.60 -6.31
C LYS A 170 -4.02 -17.73 -7.56
N PHE A 171 -2.97 -17.04 -8.00
CA PHE A 171 -2.96 -16.27 -9.22
C PHE A 171 -3.33 -17.12 -10.44
N LEU A 172 -2.77 -18.32 -10.58
CA LEU A 172 -3.15 -19.25 -11.65
C LEU A 172 -4.59 -19.75 -11.48
N SER A 173 -4.97 -20.12 -10.26
CA SER A 173 -6.28 -20.71 -9.95
C SER A 173 -7.45 -19.74 -10.14
N GLY A 174 -7.21 -18.43 -10.15
CA GLY A 174 -8.22 -17.42 -10.45
C GLY A 174 -8.55 -17.29 -11.93
N LEU A 175 -7.81 -17.95 -12.84
CA LEU A 175 -8.08 -17.93 -14.28
C LEU A 175 -9.17 -18.93 -14.68
N PRO A 176 -9.78 -18.79 -15.87
CA PRO A 176 -10.73 -19.77 -16.39
C PRO A 176 -10.11 -21.18 -16.44
N ILE A 177 -10.84 -22.20 -15.98
CA ILE A 177 -10.32 -23.56 -15.69
C ILE A 177 -9.47 -24.14 -16.83
N LEU A 178 -10.02 -24.19 -18.04
CA LEU A 178 -9.34 -24.74 -19.22
C LEU A 178 -8.00 -24.05 -19.50
N PHE A 179 -7.96 -22.77 -19.20
CA PHE A 179 -6.80 -21.93 -19.42
C PHE A 179 -5.76 -22.11 -18.30
N THR A 180 -6.22 -22.21 -17.06
CA THR A 180 -5.38 -22.56 -15.91
C THR A 180 -4.69 -23.90 -16.09
N GLU A 181 -5.41 -24.93 -16.56
CA GLU A 181 -4.85 -26.26 -16.80
C GLU A 181 -3.78 -26.24 -17.88
N LYS A 182 -4.04 -25.59 -19.02
CA LYS A 182 -3.06 -25.42 -20.10
C LYS A 182 -1.82 -24.67 -19.63
N GLY A 183 -2.01 -23.53 -18.94
CA GLY A 183 -0.89 -22.76 -18.39
C GLY A 183 -0.06 -23.57 -17.39
N ARG A 184 -0.71 -24.35 -16.51
CA ARG A 184 -0.03 -25.25 -15.58
C ARG A 184 0.77 -26.33 -16.31
N ASN A 185 0.23 -26.91 -17.37
CA ASN A 185 0.92 -27.95 -18.14
C ASN A 185 2.19 -27.43 -18.82
N ILE A 186 2.15 -26.24 -19.44
CA ILE A 186 3.34 -25.64 -20.06
C ILE A 186 4.46 -25.42 -19.05
N ILE A 187 4.11 -24.91 -17.87
CA ILE A 187 5.09 -24.69 -16.81
C ILE A 187 5.65 -26.03 -16.32
N LYS A 188 4.80 -27.06 -16.17
CA LYS A 188 5.25 -28.42 -15.83
C LYS A 188 6.18 -29.00 -16.89
N ASP A 189 5.86 -28.86 -18.17
CA ASP A 189 6.63 -29.39 -19.28
C ASP A 189 8.05 -28.79 -19.31
N LYS A 190 8.18 -27.51 -18.94
CA LYS A 190 9.46 -26.81 -18.81
C LYS A 190 10.25 -27.20 -17.56
N ASN A 191 9.60 -27.74 -16.54
CA ASN A 191 10.16 -27.93 -15.20
C ASN A 191 10.11 -29.39 -14.72
N GLY A 192 10.11 -30.35 -15.64
CA GLY A 192 10.19 -31.78 -15.29
C GLY A 192 8.96 -32.33 -14.57
N GLY A 193 7.77 -31.78 -14.87
CA GLY A 193 6.48 -32.25 -14.37
C GLY A 193 5.95 -31.53 -13.11
N VAL A 194 6.75 -30.65 -12.50
CA VAL A 194 6.38 -29.89 -11.30
C VAL A 194 6.37 -28.39 -11.59
N ILE A 195 5.53 -27.62 -10.89
CA ILE A 195 5.52 -26.15 -10.98
C ILE A 195 6.31 -25.59 -9.79
N PRO A 196 7.56 -25.12 -9.98
CA PRO A 196 8.36 -24.56 -8.90
C PRO A 196 7.95 -23.12 -8.63
N TYR A 197 6.81 -22.91 -7.97
CA TYR A 197 6.29 -21.56 -7.69
C TYR A 197 7.33 -20.65 -7.02
N GLY A 198 8.15 -21.18 -6.10
CA GLY A 198 9.19 -20.42 -5.42
C GLY A 198 10.21 -19.76 -6.36
N SER A 199 10.54 -20.40 -7.49
CA SER A 199 11.53 -19.89 -8.45
C SER A 199 10.93 -18.98 -9.54
N TYR A 200 9.59 -18.94 -9.67
CA TYR A 200 8.91 -18.11 -10.66
C TYR A 200 8.49 -16.76 -10.07
N THR A 201 8.69 -15.70 -10.82
CA THR A 201 8.08 -14.39 -10.57
C THR A 201 6.64 -14.37 -11.08
N TYR A 202 5.80 -13.47 -10.54
CA TYR A 202 4.47 -13.22 -11.09
C TYR A 202 4.49 -12.81 -12.57
N GLY A 203 5.54 -12.09 -12.98
CA GLY A 203 5.73 -11.65 -14.36
C GLY A 203 5.99 -12.82 -15.31
N GLU A 204 6.83 -13.78 -14.91
CA GLU A 204 7.09 -14.99 -15.69
C GLU A 204 5.82 -15.83 -15.80
N LEU A 205 5.10 -16.08 -14.70
CA LEU A 205 3.82 -16.80 -14.72
C LEU A 205 2.81 -16.11 -15.66
N SER A 206 2.69 -14.79 -15.56
CA SER A 206 1.81 -14.01 -16.44
C SER A 206 2.25 -14.09 -17.90
N SER A 207 3.55 -14.19 -18.18
CA SER A 207 4.08 -14.24 -19.55
C SER A 207 3.80 -15.59 -20.20
N GLU A 208 3.99 -16.68 -19.46
CA GLU A 208 3.63 -18.04 -19.89
C GLU A 208 2.14 -18.15 -20.22
N ILE A 209 1.30 -17.57 -19.36
CA ILE A 209 -0.13 -17.41 -19.61
C ILE A 209 -0.38 -16.59 -20.88
N CYS A 210 0.19 -15.38 -21.01
CA CYS A 210 -0.06 -14.55 -22.19
C CYS A 210 0.32 -15.26 -23.50
N ALA A 211 1.45 -15.99 -23.51
CA ALA A 211 1.90 -16.76 -24.66
C ALA A 211 0.88 -17.83 -25.08
N GLU A 212 0.35 -18.59 -24.12
CA GLU A 212 -0.69 -19.61 -24.38
C GLU A 212 -2.02 -18.98 -24.85
N GLY A 213 -2.40 -17.84 -24.28
CA GLY A 213 -3.59 -17.10 -24.70
C GLY A 213 -3.52 -16.65 -26.16
N LEU A 214 -2.34 -16.23 -26.61
CA LEU A 214 -2.09 -15.88 -28.01
C LEU A 214 -2.13 -17.12 -28.91
N ALA A 215 -1.46 -18.21 -28.52
CA ALA A 215 -1.44 -19.47 -29.27
C ALA A 215 -2.87 -20.03 -29.51
N LEU A 216 -3.69 -20.06 -28.46
CA LEU A 216 -5.10 -20.46 -28.54
C LEU A 216 -5.90 -19.56 -29.48
N CYS A 217 -5.64 -18.25 -29.47
CA CYS A 217 -6.33 -17.31 -30.35
C CYS A 217 -5.99 -17.56 -31.82
N THR A 218 -4.71 -17.82 -32.13
CA THR A 218 -4.28 -18.20 -33.48
C THR A 218 -4.90 -19.51 -33.94
N ASP A 219 -4.94 -20.54 -33.09
CA ASP A 219 -5.53 -21.83 -33.41
C ASP A 219 -7.03 -21.72 -33.71
N MET A 220 -7.76 -20.98 -32.88
CA MET A 220 -9.19 -20.72 -33.10
C MET A 220 -9.45 -19.97 -34.41
N LYS A 221 -8.58 -19.02 -34.78
CA LYS A 221 -8.69 -18.30 -36.05
C LYS A 221 -8.42 -19.22 -37.24
N LEU A 222 -7.38 -20.06 -37.18
CA LEU A 222 -7.06 -21.03 -38.22
C LEU A 222 -8.19 -22.04 -38.43
N LYS A 223 -8.74 -22.59 -37.34
CA LYS A 223 -9.87 -23.54 -37.40
C LYS A 223 -11.10 -22.92 -38.09
N LYS A 224 -11.46 -21.67 -37.74
CA LYS A 224 -12.55 -20.94 -38.40
C LYS A 224 -12.32 -20.70 -39.89
N GLN A 225 -11.08 -20.53 -40.34
CA GLN A 225 -10.78 -20.37 -41.77
C GLN A 225 -10.92 -21.70 -42.52
N LEU A 226 -10.44 -22.80 -41.93
CA LEU A 226 -10.58 -24.15 -42.50
C LEU A 226 -12.04 -24.56 -42.64
N ASP A 227 -12.88 -24.24 -41.65
CA ASP A 227 -14.32 -24.55 -41.71
C ASP A 227 -15.04 -23.74 -42.82
N LYS A 228 -14.62 -22.48 -43.05
CA LYS A 228 -15.15 -21.66 -44.15
C LYS A 228 -14.75 -22.13 -45.55
N GLN A 229 -13.61 -22.81 -45.70
CA GLN A 229 -13.17 -23.37 -46.99
C GLN A 229 -13.86 -24.69 -47.34
N LYS A 230 -14.51 -25.33 -46.36
CA LYS A 230 -15.27 -26.57 -46.54
C LYS A 230 -16.76 -26.35 -46.84
N THR A 231 -17.21 -25.09 -46.87
CA THR A 231 -18.58 -24.67 -47.19
C THR A 231 -18.58 -23.99 -48.54
#